data_AF-A0A016SJF4-F1
#
_entry.id   AF-A0A016SJF4-F1
#
_cell.length_a   1.000
_cell.length_b   1.000
_cell.length_c   1.000
_cell.angle_alpha   90.00
_cell.angle_beta   90.00
_cell.angle_gamma   90.00
#
_symmetry.space_group_name_H-M   'P 1'
#
loop_
_entity.id
_entity.type
_entity.pdbx_description
1 polymer ?
#
loop_
_entity_poly.entity_id
_entity_poly.type
_entity_poly.pdbx_seq_one_letter_code
_entity_poly.pdbx_strand_id
1 'polypeptide(L)'
;MTMLLDSSNEQVRVPNVIALVGLPARGKTYISHKLCRYLNWIGIKTKAFNVGEYRRKACKDGEFDFFSPYNVKGTKIRDECARLAIEDMGRYLEAKEGEVAILDATNTTRTRRRLLVDFCKRATLAPAFRVFFVESVCDDPDIINSNITEVKINSPDYKGIMTEEEAIEDFTKRIENYKLQYEPLDEEIDDDLSFIKVINAGKSFYVHNVKGHIQSRVVYFLMNIHLLPRSIYLTRMQDAKVGSLTRSRIHEMVTAQTNK
;
A
#
# COMPACT_ATOMS: atom_id res chain seq x y z
N MET A 1 -25.03 -16.20 -38.38
CA MET A 1 -23.59 -15.98 -38.14
C MET A 1 -23.44 -15.40 -36.74
N THR A 2 -23.54 -16.28 -35.75
CA THR A 2 -23.50 -15.92 -34.33
C THR A 2 -22.04 -15.61 -33.99
N MET A 3 -21.76 -14.36 -33.60
CA MET A 3 -20.45 -14.00 -33.05
C MET A 3 -20.28 -14.77 -31.75
N LEU A 4 -19.47 -15.84 -31.80
CA LEU A 4 -18.79 -16.37 -30.62
C LEU A 4 -17.84 -15.26 -30.16
N LEU A 5 -18.33 -14.35 -29.31
CA LEU A 5 -17.46 -13.47 -28.55
C LEU A 5 -16.55 -14.36 -27.74
N ASP A 6 -15.25 -14.17 -27.95
CA ASP A 6 -14.14 -14.91 -27.36
C ASP A 6 -14.17 -14.77 -25.83
N SER A 7 -14.96 -15.62 -25.17
CA SER A 7 -15.14 -15.70 -23.72
C SER A 7 -13.86 -16.06 -22.97
N SER A 8 -12.78 -16.41 -23.68
CA SER A 8 -11.47 -16.68 -23.10
C SER A 8 -10.73 -15.40 -22.71
N ASN A 9 -10.94 -14.28 -23.42
CA ASN A 9 -10.27 -13.00 -23.15
C ASN A 9 -10.87 -12.23 -21.96
N GLU A 10 -12.14 -12.49 -21.62
CA GLU A 10 -12.87 -11.80 -20.55
C GLU A 10 -12.40 -12.22 -19.15
N GLN A 11 -11.89 -13.45 -18.99
CA GLN A 11 -11.26 -13.93 -17.75
C GLN A 11 -9.82 -13.39 -17.52
N VAL A 12 -9.17 -12.89 -18.56
CA VAL A 12 -7.74 -12.49 -18.51
C VAL A 12 -7.55 -11.08 -17.95
N ARG A 13 -8.57 -10.20 -18.04
CA ARG A 13 -8.49 -8.79 -17.63
C ARG A 13 -9.50 -8.38 -16.55
N VAL A 14 -9.68 -9.23 -15.54
CA VAL A 14 -10.48 -8.87 -14.37
C VAL A 14 -9.72 -7.79 -13.57
N PRO A 15 -10.33 -6.62 -13.28
CA PRO A 15 -9.68 -5.60 -12.46
C PRO A 15 -9.32 -6.13 -11.07
N ASN A 16 -8.17 -5.72 -10.54
CA ASN A 16 -7.71 -6.15 -9.22
C ASN A 16 -7.65 -4.98 -8.24
N VAL A 17 -8.11 -5.23 -7.03
CA VAL A 17 -7.94 -4.35 -5.88
C VAL A 17 -6.94 -5.01 -4.93
N ILE A 18 -5.85 -4.30 -4.67
CA ILE A 18 -4.86 -4.70 -3.66
C ILE A 18 -5.09 -3.86 -2.42
N ALA A 19 -5.47 -4.47 -1.30
CA ALA A 19 -5.77 -3.76 -0.08
C ALA A 19 -4.68 -3.99 0.96
N LEU A 20 -4.05 -2.92 1.42
CA LEU A 20 -3.02 -3.03 2.46
C LEU A 20 -3.67 -3.21 3.83
N VAL A 21 -3.08 -4.05 4.67
CA VAL A 21 -3.53 -4.34 6.04
C VAL A 21 -2.36 -4.21 7.01
N GLY A 22 -2.63 -3.71 8.21
CA GLY A 22 -1.67 -3.71 9.31
C GLY A 22 -1.62 -2.39 10.08
N LEU A 23 -0.97 -2.43 11.23
CA LEU A 23 -0.82 -1.29 12.14
C LEU A 23 -0.03 -0.12 11.51
N PRO A 24 -0.18 1.12 12.01
CA PRO A 24 0.67 2.24 11.59
C PRO A 24 2.18 1.94 11.73
N ALA A 25 3.02 2.61 10.92
CA ALA A 25 4.47 2.40 10.84
C ALA A 25 4.93 0.96 10.53
N ARG A 26 4.12 0.22 9.77
CA ARG A 26 4.45 -1.13 9.25
C ARG A 26 4.73 -1.13 7.75
N GLY A 27 5.40 -0.11 7.21
CA GLY A 27 5.81 -0.10 5.80
C GLY A 27 4.72 -0.12 4.71
N LYS A 28 3.43 -0.12 5.04
CA LYS A 28 2.31 -0.20 4.06
C LYS A 28 2.44 0.81 2.92
N THR A 29 2.57 2.10 3.22
CA THR A 29 2.70 3.13 2.18
C THR A 29 3.94 2.90 1.31
N TYR A 30 5.07 2.47 1.89
CA TYR A 30 6.26 2.09 1.13
C TYR A 30 5.99 0.91 0.18
N ILE A 31 5.33 -0.14 0.67
CA ILE A 31 4.89 -1.28 -0.14
C ILE A 31 3.97 -0.80 -1.27
N SER A 32 3.00 0.06 -0.97
CA SER A 32 2.08 0.68 -1.94
C SER A 32 2.83 1.33 -3.10
N HIS A 33 3.77 2.23 -2.78
CA HIS A 33 4.54 2.97 -3.80
C HIS A 33 5.44 2.05 -4.62
N LYS A 34 6.17 1.12 -3.97
CA LYS A 34 7.04 0.17 -4.69
C LYS A 34 6.25 -0.75 -5.60
N LEU A 35 5.13 -1.29 -5.10
CA LEU A 35 4.26 -2.18 -5.87
C LEU A 35 3.59 -1.46 -7.03
N CYS A 36 3.05 -0.26 -6.79
CA CYS A 36 2.49 0.59 -7.84
C CYS A 36 3.52 0.89 -8.94
N ARG A 37 4.74 1.27 -8.56
CA ARG A 37 5.83 1.52 -9.51
C ARG A 37 6.21 0.26 -10.29
N TYR A 38 6.33 -0.88 -9.63
CA TYR A 38 6.67 -2.15 -10.27
C TYR A 38 5.62 -2.57 -11.30
N LEU A 39 4.34 -2.57 -10.90
CA LEU A 39 3.25 -2.97 -11.79
C LEU A 39 3.16 -2.06 -13.01
N ASN A 40 3.27 -0.74 -12.84
CA ASN A 40 3.34 0.18 -13.97
C ASN A 40 4.58 -0.04 -14.84
N TRP A 41 5.74 -0.34 -14.25
CA TRP A 41 6.98 -0.59 -14.99
C TRP A 41 6.89 -1.83 -15.90
N ILE A 42 6.15 -2.87 -15.47
CA ILE A 42 5.87 -4.05 -16.30
C ILE A 42 4.66 -3.89 -17.22
N GLY A 43 4.08 -2.68 -17.30
CA GLY A 43 2.98 -2.34 -18.22
C GLY A 43 1.57 -2.56 -17.69
N ILE A 44 1.38 -2.86 -16.40
CA ILE A 44 0.07 -3.02 -15.76
C ILE A 44 -0.35 -1.68 -15.14
N LYS A 45 -1.35 -1.02 -15.73
CA LYS A 45 -1.78 0.32 -15.29
C LYS A 45 -2.31 0.27 -13.85
N THR A 46 -1.59 0.92 -12.94
CA THR A 46 -1.86 0.83 -11.50
C THR A 46 -1.90 2.20 -10.84
N LYS A 47 -2.84 2.40 -9.91
CA LYS A 47 -2.93 3.63 -9.10
C LYS A 47 -3.14 3.30 -7.62
N ALA A 48 -2.49 4.07 -6.74
CA ALA A 48 -2.66 3.97 -5.30
C ALA A 48 -3.65 5.02 -4.78
N PHE A 49 -4.49 4.63 -3.82
CA PHE A 49 -5.50 5.44 -3.15
C PHE A 49 -5.18 5.45 -1.65
N ASN A 50 -4.55 6.51 -1.16
CA ASN A 50 -4.13 6.63 0.24
C ASN A 50 -5.25 7.25 1.09
N VAL A 51 -5.92 6.45 1.91
CA VAL A 51 -7.04 6.92 2.75
C VAL A 51 -6.61 8.01 3.74
N GLY A 52 -5.34 8.03 4.12
CA GLY A 52 -4.77 9.12 4.94
C GLY A 52 -4.82 10.48 4.26
N GLU A 53 -4.70 10.55 2.93
CA GLU A 53 -4.84 11.80 2.16
C GLU A 53 -6.28 12.30 2.13
N TYR A 54 -7.26 11.39 1.98
CA TYR A 54 -8.67 11.72 2.07
C TYR A 54 -9.00 12.31 3.44
N ARG A 55 -8.48 11.70 4.52
CA ARG A 55 -8.64 12.23 5.88
C ARG A 55 -8.03 13.62 6.03
N ARG A 56 -6.80 13.84 5.56
CA ARG A 56 -6.12 15.14 5.66
C ARG A 56 -6.84 16.25 4.88
N LYS A 57 -7.57 15.92 3.81
CA LYS A 57 -8.43 16.86 3.09
C LYS A 57 -9.73 17.16 3.84
N ALA A 58 -10.30 16.16 4.49
CA ALA A 58 -11.57 16.30 5.23
C ALA A 58 -11.41 16.94 6.62
N CYS A 59 -10.26 16.74 7.26
CA CYS A 59 -10.00 17.19 8.63
C CYS A 59 -8.49 17.40 8.87
N LYS A 60 -8.14 18.44 9.63
CA LYS A 60 -6.75 18.73 10.02
C LYS A 60 -6.28 17.99 11.27
N ASP A 61 -7.18 17.30 11.98
CA ASP A 61 -6.83 16.59 13.21
C ASP A 61 -5.92 15.38 12.90
N GLY A 62 -4.72 15.44 13.47
CA GLY A 62 -3.65 14.43 13.32
C GLY A 62 -3.27 13.71 14.62
N GLU A 63 -3.76 14.19 15.76
CA GLU A 63 -3.43 13.70 17.10
C GLU A 63 -4.02 12.31 17.38
N PHE A 64 -3.42 11.59 18.32
CA PHE A 64 -3.77 10.21 18.66
C PHE A 64 -5.22 10.02 19.10
N ASP A 65 -5.81 11.00 19.79
CA ASP A 65 -7.21 10.99 20.27
C ASP A 65 -8.22 10.95 19.13
N PHE A 66 -7.88 11.53 17.97
CA PHE A 66 -8.68 11.40 16.77
C PHE A 66 -8.83 9.91 16.40
N PHE A 67 -7.76 9.12 16.54
CA PHE A 67 -7.69 7.71 16.16
C PHE A 67 -8.19 6.74 17.24
N SER A 68 -8.60 7.23 18.41
CA SER A 68 -9.18 6.38 19.46
C SER A 68 -10.42 5.64 18.96
N PRO A 69 -10.59 4.35 19.32
CA PRO A 69 -11.81 3.60 18.98
C PRO A 69 -13.06 4.16 19.67
N TYR A 70 -12.88 4.86 20.80
CA TYR A 70 -13.96 5.49 21.56
C TYR A 70 -14.36 6.87 21.00
N ASN A 71 -13.59 7.42 20.07
CA ASN A 71 -13.93 8.67 19.40
C ASN A 71 -14.92 8.44 18.26
N VAL A 72 -16.22 8.43 18.59
CA VAL A 72 -17.31 8.18 17.62
C VAL A 72 -17.27 9.15 16.43
N LYS A 73 -16.95 10.42 16.67
CA LYS A 73 -16.85 11.44 15.60
C LYS A 73 -15.66 11.14 14.68
N GLY A 74 -14.49 10.86 15.26
CA GLY A 74 -13.29 10.49 14.52
C GLY A 74 -13.50 9.24 13.69
N THR A 75 -14.13 8.21 14.25
CA THR A 75 -14.49 6.96 13.55
C THR A 75 -15.38 7.25 12.35
N LYS A 76 -16.47 8.01 12.52
CA LYS A 76 -17.36 8.39 11.40
C LYS A 76 -16.61 9.10 10.27
N ILE A 77 -15.71 10.03 10.59
CA ILE A 77 -14.91 10.74 9.57
C ILE A 77 -13.96 9.77 8.85
N ARG A 78 -13.29 8.87 9.59
CA ARG A 78 -12.39 7.87 8.97
C ARG A 78 -13.13 6.89 8.08
N ASP A 79 -14.33 6.49 8.47
CA ASP A 79 -15.17 5.57 7.72
C ASP A 79 -15.62 6.23 6.41
N GLU A 80 -16.04 7.49 6.47
CA GLU A 80 -16.40 8.28 5.30
C GLU A 80 -15.22 8.49 4.35
N CYS A 81 -14.03 8.78 4.88
CA CYS A 81 -12.81 8.90 4.07
C CYS A 81 -12.45 7.58 3.37
N ALA A 82 -12.63 6.44 4.05
CA ALA A 82 -12.43 5.13 3.46
C ALA A 82 -13.46 4.84 2.37
N ARG A 83 -14.74 5.18 2.60
CA ARG A 83 -15.82 5.05 1.61
C ARG A 83 -15.51 5.84 0.35
N LEU A 84 -15.15 7.11 0.47
CA LEU A 84 -14.78 7.98 -0.66
C LEU A 84 -13.58 7.43 -1.45
N ALA A 85 -12.55 6.93 -0.76
CA ALA A 85 -11.40 6.32 -1.43
C ALA A 85 -11.77 5.03 -2.17
N ILE A 86 -12.65 4.19 -1.60
CA ILE A 86 -13.16 2.98 -2.23
C ILE A 86 -13.99 3.32 -3.47
N GLU A 87 -14.81 4.37 -3.43
CA GLU A 87 -15.59 4.84 -4.57
C GLU A 87 -14.73 5.40 -5.70
N ASP A 88 -13.73 6.24 -5.38
CA ASP A 88 -12.78 6.75 -6.36
C ASP A 88 -11.96 5.63 -7.02
N MET A 89 -11.55 4.65 -6.23
CA MET A 89 -10.91 3.44 -6.70
C MET A 89 -11.82 2.65 -7.65
N GLY A 90 -13.09 2.46 -7.26
CA GLY A 90 -14.08 1.79 -8.10
C GLY A 90 -14.24 2.50 -9.44
N ARG A 91 -14.47 3.81 -9.41
CA ARG A 91 -14.58 4.65 -10.62
C ARG A 91 -13.38 4.52 -11.53
N TYR A 92 -12.16 4.53 -10.99
CA TYR A 92 -10.92 4.35 -11.76
C TYR A 92 -10.89 3.00 -12.52
N LEU A 93 -11.33 1.91 -11.88
CA LEU A 93 -11.37 0.59 -12.50
C LEU A 93 -12.54 0.45 -13.48
N GLU A 94 -13.73 0.96 -13.14
CA GLU A 94 -14.94 0.92 -13.97
C GLU A 94 -14.79 1.73 -15.25
N ALA A 95 -14.15 2.90 -15.16
CA ALA A 95 -13.82 3.74 -16.31
C ALA A 95 -12.69 3.17 -17.17
N LYS A 96 -12.12 2.01 -16.81
CA LYS A 96 -11.00 1.37 -17.50
C LYS A 96 -9.75 2.27 -17.60
N GLU A 97 -9.58 3.19 -16.64
CA GLU A 97 -8.39 4.04 -16.55
C GLU A 97 -7.16 3.22 -16.09
N GLY A 98 -7.39 2.12 -15.38
CA GLY A 98 -6.35 1.13 -15.07
C GLY A 98 -6.89 -0.26 -14.77
N GLU A 99 -5.95 -1.15 -14.46
CA GLU A 99 -6.19 -2.59 -14.26
C GLU A 99 -6.06 -2.99 -12.78
N VAL A 100 -5.26 -2.25 -12.03
CA VAL A 100 -5.02 -2.50 -10.61
C VAL A 100 -5.19 -1.22 -9.81
N ALA A 101 -5.91 -1.30 -8.69
CA ALA A 101 -5.94 -0.23 -7.71
C ALA A 101 -5.41 -0.72 -6.36
N ILE A 102 -4.58 0.10 -5.72
CA ILE A 102 -4.01 -0.20 -4.41
C ILE A 102 -4.70 0.69 -3.38
N LEU A 103 -5.43 0.10 -2.44
CA LEU A 103 -6.03 0.82 -1.32
C LEU A 103 -5.04 0.83 -0.13
N ASP A 104 -4.37 1.97 0.08
CA ASP A 104 -3.42 2.17 1.18
C ASP A 104 -4.14 2.74 2.41
N ALA A 105 -4.44 1.84 3.35
CA ALA A 105 -5.03 2.15 4.65
C ALA A 105 -4.58 1.10 5.69
N THR A 106 -5.02 1.25 6.94
CA THR A 106 -4.75 0.26 7.99
C THR A 106 -5.58 -1.01 7.83
N ASN A 107 -6.86 -0.89 7.47
CA ASN A 107 -7.80 -2.01 7.25
C ASN A 107 -7.71 -3.12 8.31
N THR A 108 -7.49 -2.71 9.57
CA THR A 108 -7.15 -3.58 10.70
C THR A 108 -8.34 -4.38 11.23
N THR A 109 -9.59 -4.04 10.88
CA THR A 109 -10.79 -4.75 11.32
C THR A 109 -11.39 -5.59 10.20
N ARG A 110 -11.97 -6.74 10.53
CA ARG A 110 -12.68 -7.61 9.58
C ARG A 110 -13.86 -6.90 8.94
N THR A 111 -14.62 -6.13 9.73
CA THR A 111 -15.75 -5.33 9.24
C THR A 111 -15.33 -4.40 8.11
N ARG A 112 -14.18 -3.71 8.23
CA ARG A 112 -13.66 -2.85 7.14
C ARG A 112 -13.29 -3.66 5.91
N ARG A 113 -12.63 -4.81 6.09
CA ARG A 113 -12.24 -5.69 4.97
C ARG A 113 -13.46 -6.25 4.25
N ARG A 114 -14.52 -6.63 4.97
CA ARG A 114 -15.78 -7.14 4.39
C ARG A 114 -16.50 -6.06 3.57
N LEU A 115 -16.60 -4.83 4.08
CA LEU A 115 -17.15 -3.70 3.30
C LEU A 115 -16.44 -3.53 1.94
N LEU A 116 -15.11 -3.65 1.91
CA LEU A 116 -14.36 -3.59 0.66
C LEU A 116 -14.67 -4.77 -0.26
N VAL A 117 -14.73 -5.99 0.28
CA VAL A 117 -15.06 -7.20 -0.48
C VAL A 117 -16.45 -7.10 -1.10
N ASP A 118 -17.43 -6.65 -0.33
CA ASP A 118 -18.82 -6.47 -0.78
C ASP A 118 -18.90 -5.41 -1.87
N PHE A 119 -18.19 -4.29 -1.72
CA PHE A 119 -18.08 -3.27 -2.77
C PHE A 119 -17.50 -3.84 -4.08
N CYS A 120 -16.47 -4.68 -3.99
CA CYS A 120 -15.82 -5.30 -5.15
C CYS A 120 -16.65 -6.43 -5.80
N LYS A 121 -17.58 -7.03 -5.05
CA LYS A 121 -18.45 -8.13 -5.50
C LYS A 121 -19.90 -7.70 -5.80
N ARG A 122 -20.23 -6.40 -5.70
CA ARG A 122 -21.58 -5.89 -5.92
C ARG A 122 -22.10 -6.26 -7.31
N ALA A 123 -23.40 -6.49 -7.41
CA ALA A 123 -24.07 -6.97 -8.63
C ALA A 123 -23.95 -6.01 -9.83
N THR A 124 -23.64 -4.72 -9.59
CA THR A 124 -23.44 -3.75 -10.67
C THR A 124 -22.10 -3.91 -11.40
N LEU A 125 -21.18 -4.75 -10.89
CA LEU A 125 -19.89 -5.02 -11.51
C LEU A 125 -19.92 -6.33 -12.33
N ALA A 126 -19.66 -6.22 -13.63
CA ALA A 126 -19.51 -7.36 -14.53
C ALA A 126 -18.25 -7.17 -15.41
N PRO A 127 -17.13 -7.87 -15.12
CA PRO A 127 -16.91 -8.81 -14.01
C PRO A 127 -16.70 -8.11 -12.65
N ALA A 128 -16.96 -8.83 -11.56
CA ALA A 128 -16.59 -8.41 -10.21
C ALA A 128 -15.07 -8.23 -10.07
N PHE A 129 -14.63 -7.31 -9.22
CA PHE A 129 -13.19 -7.09 -9.00
C PHE A 129 -12.60 -8.17 -8.12
N ARG A 130 -11.36 -8.58 -8.43
CA ARG A 130 -10.61 -9.50 -7.57
C ARG A 130 -9.93 -8.71 -6.46
N VAL A 131 -10.14 -9.12 -5.21
CA VAL A 131 -9.50 -8.51 -4.05
C VAL A 131 -8.32 -9.36 -3.60
N PHE A 132 -7.19 -8.72 -3.32
CA PHE A 132 -6.01 -9.35 -2.75
C PHE A 132 -5.48 -8.51 -1.58
N PHE A 133 -5.39 -9.08 -0.40
CA PHE A 133 -4.88 -8.37 0.77
C PHE A 133 -3.37 -8.54 0.93
N VAL A 134 -2.68 -7.45 1.26
CA VAL A 134 -1.25 -7.47 1.62
C VAL A 134 -1.13 -6.95 3.04
N GLU A 135 -1.00 -7.88 3.98
CA GLU A 135 -0.82 -7.54 5.39
C GLU A 135 0.66 -7.40 5.71
N SER A 136 1.06 -6.26 6.30
CA SER A 136 2.40 -6.09 6.84
C SER A 136 2.37 -6.22 8.36
N VAL A 137 2.96 -7.31 8.85
CA VAL A 137 3.11 -7.63 10.26
C VAL A 137 4.56 -7.37 10.65
N CYS A 138 4.80 -6.57 11.68
CA CYS A 138 6.14 -6.37 12.19
C CYS A 138 6.08 -6.10 13.69
N ASP A 139 6.81 -6.90 14.45
CA ASP A 139 6.92 -6.79 15.90
C ASP A 139 8.36 -6.44 16.33
N ASP A 140 9.24 -6.22 15.35
CA ASP A 140 10.63 -5.83 15.54
C ASP A 140 10.70 -4.33 15.91
N PRO A 141 11.05 -3.98 17.17
CA PRO A 141 10.99 -2.60 17.65
C PRO A 141 11.94 -1.67 16.90
N ASP A 142 13.08 -2.16 16.41
CA ASP A 142 14.05 -1.34 15.70
C ASP A 142 13.49 -0.87 14.34
N ILE A 143 12.81 -1.78 13.63
CA ILE A 143 12.14 -1.49 12.36
C ILE A 143 10.98 -0.52 12.59
N ILE A 144 10.23 -0.70 13.67
CA ILE A 144 9.10 0.18 14.01
C ILE A 144 9.60 1.59 14.30
N ASN A 145 10.63 1.72 15.13
CA ASN A 145 11.23 3.00 15.51
C ASN A 145 11.80 3.72 14.29
N SER A 146 12.59 3.04 13.46
CA SER A 146 13.11 3.61 12.20
C SER A 146 11.96 4.10 11.30
N ASN A 147 10.88 3.33 11.13
CA ASN A 147 9.74 3.76 10.33
C ASN A 147 9.00 4.98 10.89
N ILE A 148 8.93 5.11 12.22
CA ILE A 148 8.34 6.29 12.88
C ILE A 148 9.21 7.50 12.59
N THR A 149 10.52 7.41 12.86
CA THR A 149 11.46 8.52 12.70
C THR A 149 11.59 8.98 11.25
N GLU A 150 11.78 8.04 10.31
CA GLU A 150 12.06 8.38 8.92
C GLU A 150 10.84 8.97 8.19
N VAL A 151 9.66 8.39 8.39
CA VAL A 151 8.49 8.64 7.55
C VAL A 151 7.38 9.40 8.29
N LYS A 152 7.26 9.24 9.61
CA LYS A 152 6.08 9.74 10.34
C LYS A 152 6.33 11.06 11.02
N ILE A 153 7.52 11.34 11.53
CA ILE A 153 7.83 12.66 12.09
C ILE A 153 7.78 13.75 11.01
N ASN A 154 8.24 13.43 9.80
CA ASN A 154 8.17 14.32 8.64
C ASN A 154 6.80 14.34 7.93
N SER A 155 5.82 13.59 8.44
CA SER A 155 4.46 13.56 7.91
C SER A 155 3.78 14.93 8.06
N PRO A 156 2.88 15.31 7.15
CA PRO A 156 2.02 16.49 7.32
C PRO A 156 1.17 16.47 8.60
N ASP A 157 1.02 15.31 9.24
CA ASP A 157 0.30 15.15 10.52
C ASP A 157 1.07 15.78 11.71
N TYR A 158 2.40 15.94 11.62
CA TYR A 158 3.26 16.33 12.73
C TYR A 158 4.20 17.50 12.41
N LYS A 159 4.59 17.62 11.14
CA LYS A 159 5.57 18.61 10.68
C LYS A 159 5.15 20.03 11.02
N GLY A 160 5.94 20.69 11.87
CA GLY A 160 5.72 22.09 12.28
C GLY A 160 4.56 22.28 13.27
N ILE A 161 4.03 21.20 13.85
CA ILE A 161 2.95 21.23 14.85
C ILE A 161 3.48 20.90 16.24
N MET A 162 4.36 19.89 16.36
CA MET A 162 4.93 19.43 17.64
C MET A 162 6.41 19.07 17.48
N THR A 163 7.12 18.87 18.60
CA THR A 163 8.53 18.43 18.56
C THR A 163 8.65 16.97 18.09
N GLU A 164 9.88 16.54 17.77
CA GLU A 164 10.15 15.15 17.39
C GLU A 164 9.78 14.19 18.53
N GLU A 165 10.11 14.52 19.77
CA GLU A 165 9.77 13.70 20.94
C GLU A 165 8.25 13.60 21.15
N GLU A 166 7.53 14.73 21.07
CA GLU A 166 6.08 14.76 21.19
C GLU A 166 5.39 13.97 20.05
N ALA A 167 5.91 14.07 18.83
CA ALA A 167 5.41 13.32 17.68
C ALA A 167 5.60 11.80 17.86
N ILE A 168 6.73 11.37 18.41
CA ILE A 168 6.97 9.95 18.73
C ILE A 168 5.97 9.47 19.78
N GLU A 169 5.74 10.25 20.84
CA GLU A 169 4.80 9.87 21.90
C GLU A 169 3.36 9.79 21.39
N ASP A 170 2.89 10.80 20.65
CA ASP A 170 1.57 10.82 20.02
C ASP A 170 1.40 9.62 19.07
N PHE A 171 2.39 9.39 18.20
CA PHE A 171 2.32 8.31 17.23
C PHE A 171 2.32 6.93 17.89
N THR A 172 3.02 6.79 19.02
CA THR A 172 3.00 5.56 19.83
C THR A 172 1.60 5.32 20.41
N LYS A 173 0.98 6.33 21.03
CA LYS A 173 -0.42 6.25 21.52
C LYS A 173 -1.39 5.94 20.38
N ARG A 174 -1.17 6.50 19.20
CA ARG A 174 -1.94 6.20 17.99
C ARG A 174 -1.82 4.73 17.59
N ILE A 175 -0.64 4.13 17.64
CA ILE A 175 -0.47 2.68 17.38
C ILE A 175 -1.25 1.87 18.41
N GLU A 176 -1.18 2.21 19.70
CA GLU A 176 -1.94 1.51 20.75
C GLU A 176 -3.45 1.56 20.50
N ASN A 177 -3.99 2.71 20.06
CA ASN A 177 -5.40 2.82 19.68
C ASN A 177 -5.79 1.84 18.56
N TYR A 178 -4.94 1.61 17.57
CA TYR A 178 -5.19 0.62 16.51
C TYR A 178 -5.06 -0.82 17.00
N LYS A 179 -4.14 -1.10 17.94
CA LYS A 179 -3.98 -2.45 18.51
C LYS A 179 -5.24 -2.93 19.22
N LEU A 180 -5.97 -2.04 19.89
CA LEU A 180 -7.22 -2.37 20.59
C LEU A 180 -8.30 -3.01 19.70
N GLN A 181 -8.25 -2.78 18.40
CA GLN A 181 -9.22 -3.30 17.42
C GLN A 181 -8.56 -4.13 16.31
N TYR A 182 -7.27 -4.46 16.44
CA TYR A 182 -6.56 -5.13 15.36
C TYR A 182 -6.96 -6.60 15.30
N GLU A 183 -7.52 -6.97 14.16
CA GLU A 183 -7.90 -8.31 13.79
C GLU A 183 -7.04 -8.74 12.59
N PRO A 184 -5.89 -9.42 12.83
CA PRO A 184 -5.03 -9.90 11.75
C PRO A 184 -5.80 -10.79 10.77
N LEU A 185 -5.31 -10.90 9.53
CA LEU A 185 -5.84 -11.90 8.61
C LEU A 185 -5.57 -13.29 9.19
N ASP A 186 -6.48 -14.22 8.95
CA ASP A 186 -6.40 -15.57 9.51
C ASP A 186 -6.93 -16.58 8.50
N GLU A 187 -6.21 -17.66 8.26
CA GLU A 187 -6.55 -18.64 7.22
C GLU A 187 -7.81 -19.46 7.51
N GLU A 188 -8.20 -19.62 8.78
CA GLU A 188 -9.41 -20.37 9.16
C GLU A 188 -10.63 -19.45 9.15
N ILE A 189 -10.48 -18.22 9.65
CA ILE A 189 -11.58 -17.24 9.76
C ILE A 189 -11.81 -16.48 8.44
N ASP A 190 -10.75 -16.17 7.71
CA ASP A 190 -10.76 -15.42 6.45
C ASP A 190 -10.46 -16.36 5.25
N ASP A 191 -10.97 -17.60 5.29
CA ASP A 191 -10.70 -18.68 4.32
C ASP A 191 -11.02 -18.32 2.85
N ASP A 192 -12.06 -17.52 2.65
CA ASP A 192 -12.57 -17.08 1.35
C ASP A 192 -11.74 -15.96 0.72
N LEU A 193 -10.89 -15.31 1.52
CA LEU A 193 -10.04 -14.19 1.08
C LEU A 193 -8.76 -14.69 0.40
N SER A 194 -8.20 -13.85 -0.46
CA SER A 194 -6.89 -14.05 -1.06
C SER A 194 -5.91 -13.07 -0.43
N PHE A 195 -4.81 -13.54 0.17
CA PHE A 195 -3.90 -12.64 0.86
C PHE A 195 -2.46 -13.13 0.96
N ILE A 196 -1.57 -12.19 1.27
CA ILE A 196 -0.20 -12.43 1.71
C ILE A 196 0.08 -11.66 3.00
N LYS A 197 0.69 -12.34 3.97
CA LYS A 197 1.29 -11.71 5.16
C LYS A 197 2.79 -11.55 4.91
N VAL A 198 3.28 -10.32 4.98
CA VAL A 198 4.70 -9.97 4.92
C VAL A 198 5.17 -9.71 6.34
N ILE A 199 5.95 -10.63 6.90
CA ILE A 199 6.30 -10.64 8.32
C ILE A 199 7.72 -10.12 8.52
N ASN A 200 7.87 -9.20 9.48
CA ASN A 200 9.12 -8.59 9.91
C ASN A 200 9.99 -8.10 8.74
N ALA A 201 9.44 -7.19 7.93
CA ALA A 201 10.11 -6.59 6.77
C ALA A 201 10.58 -7.61 5.70
N GLY A 202 9.88 -8.74 5.58
CA GLY A 202 10.14 -9.76 4.56
C GLY A 202 11.04 -10.90 5.04
N LYS A 203 11.22 -11.07 6.36
CA LYS A 203 11.91 -12.25 6.93
C LYS A 203 11.13 -13.54 6.66
N SER A 204 9.81 -13.49 6.68
CA SER A 204 8.95 -14.62 6.33
C SER A 204 7.65 -14.15 5.68
N PHE A 205 6.99 -15.09 5.00
CA PHE A 205 5.77 -14.82 4.25
C PHE A 205 4.76 -15.95 4.50
N TYR A 206 3.49 -15.59 4.52
CA TYR A 206 2.37 -16.53 4.48
C TYR A 206 1.46 -16.15 3.33
N VAL A 207 1.08 -17.10 2.48
CA VAL A 207 0.32 -16.83 1.25
C VAL A 207 -0.89 -17.74 1.21
N HIS A 208 -2.08 -17.16 0.99
CA HIS A 208 -3.35 -17.87 1.01
C HIS A 208 -4.17 -17.58 -0.25
N ASN A 209 -4.72 -18.64 -0.86
CA ASN A 209 -5.76 -18.58 -1.88
C ASN A 209 -5.47 -17.64 -3.08
N VAL A 210 -4.27 -17.70 -3.66
CA VAL A 210 -3.85 -16.83 -4.77
C VAL A 210 -4.65 -17.11 -6.04
N LYS A 211 -5.20 -16.06 -6.65
CA LYS A 211 -6.08 -16.13 -7.84
C LYS A 211 -5.54 -15.28 -8.99
N GLY A 212 -5.16 -15.96 -10.07
CA GLY A 212 -4.76 -15.33 -11.33
C GLY A 212 -3.37 -14.67 -11.30
N HIS A 213 -2.93 -14.23 -12.47
CA HIS A 213 -1.53 -13.86 -12.70
C HIS A 213 -1.08 -12.58 -11.97
N ILE A 214 -1.97 -11.61 -11.75
CA ILE A 214 -1.62 -10.35 -11.06
C ILE A 214 -1.23 -10.65 -9.61
N GLN A 215 -2.03 -11.43 -8.90
CA GLN A 215 -1.75 -11.79 -7.50
C GLN A 215 -0.44 -12.59 -7.39
N SER A 216 -0.19 -13.55 -8.29
CA SER A 216 1.09 -14.28 -8.33
C SER A 216 2.29 -13.35 -8.55
N ARG A 217 2.17 -12.35 -9.43
CA ARG A 217 3.23 -11.34 -9.64
C ARG A 217 3.44 -10.45 -8.42
N VAL A 218 2.36 -10.07 -7.72
CA VAL A 218 2.44 -9.32 -6.46
C VAL A 218 3.19 -10.13 -5.41
N VAL A 219 2.83 -11.40 -5.21
CA VAL A 219 3.53 -12.31 -4.28
C VAL A 219 5.01 -12.42 -4.64
N TYR A 220 5.33 -12.74 -5.90
CA TYR A 220 6.71 -12.85 -6.37
C TYR A 220 7.51 -11.57 -6.12
N PHE A 221 6.92 -10.40 -6.43
CA PHE A 221 7.58 -9.12 -6.18
C PHE A 221 7.84 -8.91 -4.68
N LEU A 222 6.83 -9.09 -3.83
CA LEU A 222 6.94 -8.88 -2.39
C LEU A 222 7.99 -9.80 -1.74
N MET A 223 8.14 -11.03 -2.22
CA MET A 223 9.16 -11.97 -1.74
C MET A 223 10.60 -11.56 -2.10
N ASN A 224 10.78 -10.70 -3.11
CA ASN A 224 12.10 -10.32 -3.62
C ASN A 224 12.49 -8.87 -3.32
N ILE A 225 11.56 -8.04 -2.84
CA ILE A 225 11.88 -6.67 -2.43
C ILE A 225 12.52 -6.65 -1.05
N HIS A 226 13.41 -5.68 -0.86
CA HIS A 226 13.97 -5.37 0.44
C HIS A 226 13.24 -4.14 0.95
N LEU A 227 12.69 -4.24 2.16
CA LEU A 227 11.90 -3.17 2.78
C LEU A 227 12.75 -2.21 3.62
N LEU A 228 14.00 -2.57 3.89
CA LEU A 228 14.95 -1.73 4.64
C LEU A 228 15.74 -0.79 3.70
N PRO A 229 16.16 0.39 4.17
CA PRO A 229 16.97 1.33 3.40
C PRO A 229 18.25 0.69 2.86
N ARG A 230 18.59 0.97 1.60
CA ARG A 230 19.85 0.55 0.96
C ARG A 230 20.25 1.47 -0.18
N SER A 231 21.55 1.49 -0.49
CA SER A 231 22.10 2.20 -1.64
C SER A 231 22.27 1.26 -2.82
N ILE A 232 21.85 1.71 -4.02
CA ILE A 232 22.11 1.01 -5.29
C ILE A 232 22.96 1.96 -6.14
N TYR A 233 24.18 1.53 -6.48
CA TYR A 233 25.10 2.31 -7.32
C TYR A 233 25.02 1.79 -8.75
N LEU A 234 24.64 2.66 -9.68
CA LEU A 234 24.62 2.38 -11.11
C LEU A 234 25.64 3.30 -11.77
N THR A 235 26.60 2.74 -12.50
CA THR A 235 27.54 3.51 -13.32
C THR A 235 27.44 3.07 -14.76
N ARG A 236 27.57 4.03 -15.69
CA ARG A 236 27.79 3.70 -17.10
C ARG A 236 29.18 3.09 -17.23
N MET A 237 29.34 2.11 -18.11
CA MET A 237 30.68 1.70 -18.54
C MET A 237 31.33 2.92 -19.20
N GLN A 238 32.53 3.27 -18.74
CA GLN A 238 33.30 4.32 -19.40
C GLN A 238 33.79 3.74 -20.73
N ASP A 239 33.37 4.34 -21.84
CA ASP A 239 33.69 3.82 -23.18
C ASP A 239 35.20 3.64 -23.33
N ALA A 240 35.64 2.39 -23.47
CA ALA A 240 36.91 2.09 -24.10
C ALA A 240 36.76 2.41 -25.60
N LYS A 241 36.99 3.69 -25.93
CA LYS A 241 37.05 4.26 -27.29
C LYS A 241 35.70 4.40 -28.02
N VAL A 242 34.95 5.43 -27.64
CA VAL A 242 34.23 6.26 -28.63
C VAL A 242 34.78 7.67 -28.48
N GLY A 243 35.64 8.08 -29.43
CA GLY A 243 36.10 9.46 -29.60
C GLY A 243 37.16 9.93 -28.60
N SER A 244 38.37 10.15 -29.09
CA SER A 244 39.43 10.89 -28.41
C SER A 244 38.95 12.20 -27.74
N LEU A 245 39.53 12.48 -26.57
CA LEU A 245 39.69 13.80 -25.93
C LEU A 245 38.45 14.43 -25.28
N THR A 246 38.31 14.22 -23.97
CA THR A 246 38.42 15.32 -22.99
C THR A 246 38.53 14.78 -21.57
N ARG A 247 39.69 14.99 -20.94
CA ARG A 247 39.88 14.90 -19.49
C ARG A 247 39.12 16.06 -18.85
N SER A 248 38.10 15.77 -18.03
CA SER A 248 37.86 16.38 -16.71
C SER A 248 36.39 16.16 -16.30
N ARG A 249 36.17 16.14 -14.98
CA ARG A 249 34.88 16.08 -14.26
C ARG A 249 34.36 14.68 -13.92
N ILE A 250 35.10 14.02 -13.03
CA ILE A 250 34.48 13.21 -11.98
C ILE A 250 34.15 14.18 -10.84
N HIS A 251 32.99 14.84 -10.89
CA HIS A 251 32.33 15.44 -9.73
C HIS A 251 30.91 15.84 -10.14
N GLU A 252 30.00 14.89 -10.09
CA GLU A 252 28.56 15.12 -9.89
C GLU A 252 27.92 13.78 -9.55
N MET A 253 27.98 13.43 -8.26
CA MET A 253 27.17 12.35 -7.71
C MET A 253 25.73 12.87 -7.59
N VAL A 254 24.87 12.44 -8.50
CA VAL A 254 23.43 12.63 -8.33
C VAL A 254 22.93 11.57 -7.37
N THR A 255 22.72 11.97 -6.12
CA THR A 255 22.04 11.18 -5.10
C THR A 255 20.57 11.04 -5.50
N ALA A 256 20.21 9.93 -6.14
CA ALA A 256 18.80 9.56 -6.27
C ALA A 256 18.35 8.97 -4.92
N GLN A 257 18.07 9.83 -3.93
CA GLN A 257 17.31 9.42 -2.75
C GLN A 257 15.93 8.96 -3.23
N THR A 258 15.67 7.67 -3.08
CA THR A 258 14.35 7.09 -3.30
C THR A 258 13.49 7.38 -2.09
N ASN A 259 13.04 8.63 -1.94
CA ASN A 259 11.97 9.03 -1.04
C ASN A 259 11.22 10.23 -1.63
N LYS A 260 10.20 9.94 -2.45
CA LYS A 260 9.00 10.75 -2.62
C LYS A 260 7.82 9.80 -2.82
#